data_AF-X1L074-F1
#
_entry.id   AF-X1L074-F1
#
_cell.length_a   1.000
_cell.length_b   1.000
_cell.length_c   1.000
_cell.angle_alpha   90.00
_cell.angle_beta   90.00
_cell.angle_gamma   90.00
#
_symmetry.space_group_name_H-M   'P 1'
#
loop_
_entity.id
_entity.type
_entity.pdbx_description
1 polymer ?
#
loop_
_entity_poly.entity_id
_entity_poly.type
_entity_poly.pdbx_seq_one_letter_code
_entity_poly.pdbx_strand_id
1 'polypeptide(L)'
;MIDEVLSAASTKMEKTIEALRKELATIRTGRANPALVDNIKVDCYGTPTPLKQIATISAPEARLILIQPWDSSTLPSIKKAILKSELGLNPTSDRNVIRLSIPQLSEERR
;
A
#
# COMPACT_ATOMS: atom_id res chain seq x y z
N MET A 1 9.19 -30.93 27.62
CA MET A 1 8.14 -30.24 28.40
C MET A 1 8.47 -28.78 28.75
N ILE A 2 9.59 -28.42 29.39
CA ILE A 2 9.90 -26.98 29.63
C ILE A 2 10.36 -26.28 28.34
N ASP A 3 11.22 -26.93 27.54
CA ASP A 3 11.71 -26.36 26.27
C ASP A 3 10.60 -26.16 25.23
N GLU A 4 9.58 -27.02 25.21
CA GLU A 4 8.42 -26.86 24.33
C GLU A 4 7.58 -25.64 24.70
N VAL A 5 7.44 -25.35 26.00
CA VAL A 5 6.72 -24.17 26.49
C VAL A 5 7.51 -22.89 26.16
N LEU A 6 8.84 -22.92 26.35
CA LEU A 6 9.73 -21.82 25.94
C LEU A 6 9.68 -21.56 24.43
N SER A 7 9.78 -22.61 23.62
CA SER A 7 9.69 -22.51 22.16
C SER A 7 8.33 -21.96 21.72
N ALA A 8 7.22 -22.47 22.26
CA ALA A 8 5.88 -21.98 21.95
C ALA A 8 5.68 -20.51 22.37
N ALA A 9 6.27 -20.08 23.49
CA ALA A 9 6.24 -18.70 23.93
C ALA A 9 7.03 -17.78 22.98
N SER A 10 8.24 -18.17 22.58
CA SER A 10 9.05 -17.42 21.61
C SER A 10 8.34 -17.27 20.26
N THR A 11 7.74 -18.35 19.73
CA THR A 11 7.00 -18.28 18.46
C THR A 11 5.77 -17.36 18.56
N LYS A 12 5.09 -17.33 19.71
CA LYS A 12 3.98 -16.39 19.93
C LYS A 12 4.46 -14.95 19.97
N MET A 13 5.56 -14.67 20.67
CA MET A 13 6.15 -13.33 20.73
C MET A 13 6.57 -12.82 19.36
N GLU A 14 7.24 -13.66 18.55
CA GLU A 14 7.63 -13.31 17.18
C GLU A 14 6.41 -13.00 16.31
N LYS A 15 5.35 -13.82 16.38
CA LYS A 15 4.09 -13.56 15.67
C LYS A 15 3.47 -12.22 16.06
N THR A 16 3.47 -11.87 17.35
CA THR A 16 2.94 -10.59 17.82
C THR A 16 3.76 -9.42 17.27
N ILE A 17 5.09 -9.54 17.26
CA ILE A 17 5.98 -8.52 16.69
C ILE A 17 5.74 -8.38 15.18
N GLU A 18 5.56 -9.48 14.45
CA GLU A 18 5.25 -9.45 13.02
C GLU A 18 3.89 -8.79 12.73
N ALA A 19 2.87 -9.12 13.53
CA ALA A 19 1.55 -8.49 13.42
C ALA A 19 1.65 -6.97 13.64
N LEU A 20 2.34 -6.55 14.69
CA LEU A 20 2.56 -5.13 14.98
C LEU A 20 3.31 -4.43 13.83
N ARG A 21 4.36 -5.05 13.28
CA ARG A 21 5.10 -4.50 12.13
C ARG A 21 4.20 -4.31 10.91
N LYS A 22 3.29 -5.26 10.64
CA LYS A 22 2.33 -5.16 9.53
C LYS A 22 1.34 -4.03 9.76
N GLU A 23 0.81 -3.88 10.96
CA GLU A 23 -0.10 -2.77 11.29
C GLU A 23 0.61 -1.42 11.17
N LEU A 24 1.81 -1.27 11.75
CA LEU A 24 2.59 -0.03 11.66
C LEU A 24 2.97 0.33 10.21
N ALA A 25 3.21 -0.66 9.35
CA ALA A 25 3.50 -0.42 7.93
C ALA A 25 2.30 0.19 7.18
N THR A 26 1.07 -0.04 7.66
CA THR A 26 -0.15 0.56 7.09
C THR A 26 -0.45 1.97 7.64
N ILE A 27 0.27 2.42 8.67
CA ILE A 27 0.09 3.76 9.23
C ILE A 27 0.74 4.80 8.31
N ARG A 28 0.00 5.88 8.04
CA ARG A 28 0.43 6.98 7.18
C ARG A 28 1.43 7.89 7.91
N THR A 29 2.72 7.61 7.75
CA THR A 29 3.82 8.36 8.40
C THR A 29 4.26 9.62 7.65
N GLY A 30 3.51 10.06 6.64
CA GLY A 30 3.88 11.20 5.78
C GLY A 30 5.02 10.89 4.79
N ARG A 31 5.55 9.67 4.81
CA ARG A 31 6.48 9.14 3.80
C ARG A 31 5.73 8.25 2.80
N ALA A 32 6.23 8.24 1.56
CA ALA A 32 5.81 7.34 0.50
C ALA A 32 6.17 5.89 0.84
N ASN A 33 5.18 5.15 1.33
CA ASN A 33 5.27 3.72 1.52
C ASN A 33 4.39 3.00 0.46
N PRO A 34 5.00 2.20 -0.44
CA PRO A 34 4.27 1.35 -1.39
C PRO A 34 3.18 0.49 -0.73
N ALA A 35 3.41 0.01 0.49
CA ALA A 35 2.47 -0.85 1.22
C ALA A 35 1.12 -0.19 1.52
N LEU A 36 1.03 1.14 1.51
CA LEU A 36 -0.24 1.86 1.69
C LEU A 36 -1.20 1.62 0.52
N VAL A 37 -0.68 1.38 -0.67
CA VAL A 37 -1.45 1.27 -1.91
C VAL A 37 -1.60 -0.19 -2.37
N ASP A 38 -0.73 -1.09 -1.89
CA ASP A 38 -0.75 -2.54 -2.16
C ASP A 38 -2.13 -3.20 -1.89
N ASN A 39 -2.83 -2.76 -0.83
CA ASN A 39 -4.09 -3.35 -0.38
C ASN A 39 -5.32 -2.84 -1.13
N ILE A 40 -5.18 -1.87 -2.05
CA ILE A 40 -6.31 -1.36 -2.82
C ILE A 40 -6.72 -2.42 -3.84
N LYS A 41 -8.00 -2.82 -3.77
CA LYS A 41 -8.61 -3.69 -4.78
C LYS A 41 -9.02 -2.83 -5.98
N VAL A 42 -8.49 -3.18 -7.14
CA VAL A 42 -8.82 -2.57 -8.42
C VAL A 42 -9.65 -3.55 -9.23
N ASP A 43 -10.68 -3.03 -9.88
CA ASP A 43 -11.49 -3.83 -10.78
C ASP A 43 -10.74 -4.04 -12.11
N CYS A 44 -10.27 -5.27 -12.33
CA CYS A 44 -9.65 -5.71 -13.56
C CYS A 44 -10.66 -6.61 -14.29
N TYR A 45 -11.28 -6.08 -15.35
CA TYR A 45 -12.25 -6.80 -16.19
C TYR A 45 -13.40 -7.47 -15.40
N GLY A 46 -13.92 -6.83 -14.35
CA GLY A 46 -15.01 -7.35 -13.52
C GLY A 46 -14.54 -8.18 -12.31
N THR A 47 -13.23 -8.36 -12.14
CA THR A 47 -12.66 -9.09 -10.99
C THR A 47 -11.86 -8.15 -10.07
N PRO A 48 -12.20 -8.10 -8.77
CA PRO A 48 -11.48 -7.26 -7.82
C PRO A 48 -10.10 -7.87 -7.51
N THR A 49 -9.06 -7.28 -8.10
CA THR A 49 -7.68 -7.75 -8.02
C THR A 49 -6.84 -6.76 -7.18
N PRO A 50 -5.96 -7.22 -6.28
CA PRO A 50 -5.05 -6.34 -5.56
C PRO A 50 -4.14 -5.56 -6.52
N LEU A 51 -3.92 -4.27 -6.25
CA LEU A 51 -3.08 -3.41 -7.09
C LEU A 51 -1.67 -3.98 -7.31
N LYS A 52 -1.11 -4.63 -6.29
CA LYS A 52 0.20 -5.29 -6.32
C LYS A 52 0.34 -6.34 -7.43
N GLN A 53 -0.76 -6.95 -7.85
CA GLN A 53 -0.77 -8.02 -8.86
C GLN A 53 -0.96 -7.49 -10.29
N ILE A 54 -1.31 -6.22 -10.46
CA ILE A 54 -1.58 -5.62 -11.78
C ILE A 54 -0.59 -4.50 -12.13
N ALA A 55 0.20 -4.05 -11.15
CA ALA A 55 1.12 -2.95 -11.31
C ALA A 55 2.36 -3.09 -10.42
N THR A 56 3.48 -2.58 -10.91
CA THR A 56 4.69 -2.38 -10.14
C THR A 56 4.57 -1.07 -9.36
N ILE A 57 4.71 -1.14 -8.04
CA ILE A 57 4.61 0.01 -7.14
C ILE A 57 6.03 0.33 -6.64
N SER A 58 6.49 1.56 -6.87
CA SER A 58 7.78 2.05 -6.40
C SER A 58 7.63 3.42 -5.75
N ALA A 59 8.55 3.76 -4.85
CA ALA A 59 8.60 5.07 -4.20
C ALA A 59 9.94 5.73 -4.53
N PRO A 60 10.07 6.34 -5.73
CA PRO A 60 11.34 6.98 -6.14
C PRO A 60 11.69 8.18 -5.28
N GLU A 61 10.70 8.85 -4.68
CA GLU A 61 10.88 9.98 -3.79
C GLU A 61 10.11 9.77 -2.49
N ALA A 62 10.53 10.43 -1.42
CA ALA A 62 9.91 10.30 -0.10
C ALA A 62 8.43 10.72 -0.04
N ARG A 63 7.91 11.40 -1.07
CA ARG A 63 6.53 11.92 -1.14
C ARG A 63 5.79 11.52 -2.41
N LEU A 64 6.40 10.70 -3.26
CA LEU A 64 5.82 10.29 -4.52
C LEU A 64 5.83 8.76 -4.62
N ILE A 65 4.64 8.19 -4.82
CA ILE A 65 4.50 6.79 -5.18
C ILE A 65 4.25 6.74 -6.68
N LEU A 66 5.06 5.95 -7.37
CA LEU A 66 4.91 5.64 -8.77
C LEU A 66 4.25 4.26 -8.90
N ILE A 67 3.17 4.20 -9.66
CA ILE A 67 2.49 2.95 -10.00
C ILE A 67 2.60 2.78 -11.50
N GLN A 68 3.26 1.72 -11.91
CA GLN A 68 3.42 1.34 -13.30
C GLN A 68 2.59 0.08 -13.58
N PRO A 69 1.40 0.20 -14.17
CA PRO A 69 0.61 -0.96 -14.56
C PRO A 69 1.32 -1.78 -15.63
N TRP A 70 1.11 -3.08 -15.62
CA TRP A 70 1.60 -3.95 -16.69
C TRP A 70 0.76 -3.82 -17.96
N ASP A 71 -0.52 -3.48 -17.81
CA ASP A 71 -1.42 -3.18 -18.92
C ASP A 71 -2.00 -1.76 -18.81
N SER A 72 -1.72 -0.95 -19.83
CA SER A 72 -2.24 0.41 -19.99
C SER A 72 -3.77 0.49 -20.04
N SER A 73 -4.49 -0.59 -20.37
CA SER A 73 -5.96 -0.62 -20.36
C SER A 73 -6.55 -0.47 -18.95
N THR A 74 -5.77 -0.85 -17.92
CA THR A 74 -6.19 -0.84 -16.51
C THR A 74 -5.98 0.51 -15.82
N LEU A 75 -5.30 1.47 -16.47
CA LEU A 75 -5.06 2.83 -15.95
C LEU A 75 -6.32 3.54 -15.43
N PRO A 76 -7.44 3.57 -16.18
CA PRO A 76 -8.67 4.22 -15.73
C PRO A 76 -9.26 3.54 -14.49
N SER A 77 -9.23 2.21 -14.44
CA SER A 77 -9.71 1.42 -13.30
C SER A 77 -8.87 1.69 -12.05
N ILE A 78 -7.54 1.71 -12.18
CA ILE A 78 -6.62 2.02 -11.09
C ILE A 78 -6.86 3.44 -10.58
N LYS A 79 -6.98 4.43 -11.49
CA LYS A 79 -7.25 5.82 -11.13
C LYS A 79 -8.55 5.95 -10.32
N LYS A 80 -9.61 5.27 -10.77
CA LYS A 80 -10.92 5.26 -10.08
C LYS A 80 -10.85 4.55 -8.72
N ALA A 81 -10.12 3.45 -8.63
CA ALA A 81 -9.94 2.71 -7.37
C ALA A 81 -9.17 3.54 -6.33
N ILE A 82 -8.13 4.27 -6.75
CA ILE A 82 -7.38 5.16 -5.86
C ILE A 82 -8.23 6.36 -5.42
N LEU A 83 -9.01 6.96 -6.31
CA LEU A 83 -9.91 8.06 -5.95
C LEU A 83 -11.04 7.61 -5.01
N LYS A 84 -11.53 6.38 -5.16
CA LYS A 84 -12.53 5.79 -4.28
C LYS A 84 -11.93 5.32 -2.95
N SER A 85 -10.61 5.16 -2.88
CA SER A 85 -9.92 4.78 -1.65
C SER A 85 -10.02 5.90 -0.62
N GLU A 86 -10.21 5.52 0.64
CA GLU A 86 -10.26 6.42 1.80
C GLU A 86 -8.93 7.15 2.06
N LEU A 87 -7.89 6.88 1.27
CA LEU A 87 -6.60 7.56 1.34
C LEU A 87 -6.68 9.04 0.94
N GLY A 88 -7.71 9.47 0.19
CA GLY A 88 -7.86 10.86 -0.22
C GLY A 88 -6.64 11.39 -1.00
N LEU A 89 -5.99 10.53 -1.78
CA LEU A 89 -4.85 10.85 -2.62
C LEU A 89 -5.31 11.14 -4.04
N ASN A 90 -4.71 12.15 -4.67
CA ASN A 90 -5.03 12.52 -6.05
C ASN A 90 -4.02 11.89 -7.04
N PRO A 91 -4.42 10.89 -7.84
CA PRO A 91 -3.55 10.28 -8.83
C PRO A 91 -3.35 11.19 -10.06
N THR A 92 -2.10 11.44 -10.42
CA THR A 92 -1.71 12.14 -11.66
C THR A 92 -1.22 11.10 -12.66
N SER A 93 -1.82 11.03 -13.85
CA SER A 93 -1.47 10.05 -14.89
C SER A 93 -0.51 10.66 -15.90
N ASP A 94 0.59 9.97 -16.17
CA ASP A 94 1.62 10.35 -17.14
C ASP A 94 1.76 9.22 -18.16
N ARG A 95 0.87 9.22 -19.16
CA ARG A 95 0.62 8.24 -20.26
C ARG A 95 0.65 6.75 -19.90
N ASN A 96 1.73 6.23 -19.32
CA ASN A 96 1.92 4.83 -18.94
C ASN A 96 2.18 4.61 -17.44
N VAL A 97 2.29 5.68 -16.64
CA VAL A 97 2.50 5.59 -15.19
C VAL A 97 1.52 6.48 -14.42
N ILE A 98 1.21 6.11 -13.18
CA ILE A 98 0.40 6.90 -12.25
C ILE A 98 1.31 7.38 -11.12
N ARG A 99 1.33 8.69 -10.89
CA ARG A 99 2.03 9.35 -9.80
C ARG A 99 1.04 9.74 -8.71
N LEU A 100 1.30 9.28 -7.50
CA LEU A 100 0.57 9.64 -6.29
C LEU A 100 1.44 10.53 -5.43
N SER A 101 1.04 11.79 -5.30
CA SER A 101 1.67 12.72 -4.36
C SER A 101 1.04 12.53 -2.97
N ILE A 102 1.87 12.28 -1.97
CA ILE A 102 1.42 12.23 -0.58
C ILE A 102 1.46 13.66 -0.01
N PRO A 103 0.30 14.23 0.37
CA PRO A 103 0.25 15.54 1.00
C PRO A 103 0.98 15.51 2.34
N GLN A 104 1.52 16.66 2.75
CA GLN A 104 2.13 16.80 4.07
C GLN A 104 1.06 16.52 5.14
N LEU A 105 1.42 15.80 6.20
CA LEU A 105 0.59 15.72 7.40
C LEU A 105 0.41 17.17 7.90
N SER A 106 -0.83 17.67 7.88
CA SER A 106 -1.16 18.92 8.57
C SER A 106 -0.87 18.77 10.06
N GLU A 107 -0.61 19.86 10.77
CA GLU A 107 -0.29 19.84 12.21
C GLU A 107 -1.38 19.13 13.05
N GLU A 108 -2.64 19.11 12.61
CA GLU A 108 -3.75 18.40 13.28
C GLU A 108 -3.67 16.87 13.22
N ARG A 109 -2.87 16.29 12.32
CA ARG A 109 -2.74 14.83 12.15
C ARG A 109 -1.39 14.28 12.61
N ARG A 110 -0.57 15.11 13.25
CA ARG A 110 0.79 14.78 13.69
C ARG A 110 0.82 14.21 15.09
#